data_AF-A0A0M8WK04-F1
#
_entry.id   AF-A0A0M8WK04-F1
#
_cell.length_a   1.000
_cell.length_b   1.000
_cell.length_c   1.000
_cell.angle_alpha   90.00
_cell.angle_beta   90.00
_cell.angle_gamma   90.00
#
_symmetry.space_group_name_H-M   'P 1'
#
loop_
_entity.id
_entity.type
_entity.pdbx_description
1 polymer ?
#
loop_
_entity_poly.entity_id
_entity_poly.type
_entity_poly.pdbx_seq_one_letter_code
_entity_poly.pdbx_strand_id
1 'polypeptide(L)'
;MTKIGIIIGSTRPGRNGEAVARWAHEVASERTDAEFELVDLLDYKLPVLDEAYPASLGNYTQPHTQTWAEKIASLDGFVIVTPEYNRSVPGALKNAIDYLYAEWNNKSVGFVSYGSLG
;
A
#
# COMPACT_ATOMS: atom_id res chain seq x y z
N MET A 1 -4.87 -7.54 -18.64
CA MET A 1 -5.33 -8.37 -17.52
C MET A 1 -5.38 -7.47 -16.29
N THR A 2 -6.36 -7.63 -15.40
CA THR A 2 -6.50 -6.77 -14.21
C THR A 2 -5.28 -6.95 -13.30
N LYS A 3 -4.66 -5.86 -12.85
CA LYS A 3 -3.48 -5.89 -11.99
C LYS A 3 -3.84 -5.50 -10.55
N ILE A 4 -3.59 -6.40 -9.61
CA ILE A 4 -3.90 -6.19 -8.20
C ILE A 4 -2.61 -6.11 -7.38
N GLY A 5 -2.42 -5.01 -6.66
CA GLY A 5 -1.28 -4.82 -5.76
C GLY A 5 -1.60 -5.33 -4.37
N ILE A 6 -0.74 -6.20 -3.83
CA ILE A 6 -0.79 -6.65 -2.44
C ILE A 6 0.18 -5.77 -1.64
N ILE A 7 -0.36 -4.75 -0.97
CA ILE A 7 0.42 -3.71 -0.29
C ILE A 7 0.77 -4.14 1.13
N ILE A 8 2.06 -4.16 1.46
CA ILE A 8 2.55 -4.42 2.83
C ILE A 8 2.51 -3.12 3.63
N GLY A 9 1.51 -2.99 4.52
CA GLY A 9 1.17 -1.76 5.24
C GLY A 9 2.07 -1.39 6.42
N SER A 10 3.20 -2.04 6.64
CA SER A 10 4.10 -1.71 7.75
C SER A 10 5.52 -1.51 7.29
N THR A 11 6.19 -0.48 7.80
CA THR A 11 7.63 -0.23 7.62
C THR A 11 8.47 -0.62 8.85
N ARG A 12 7.85 -1.21 9.88
CA ARG A 12 8.54 -1.55 11.14
C ARG A 12 9.63 -2.61 10.88
N PRO A 13 10.87 -2.40 11.36
CA PRO A 13 11.91 -3.43 11.31
C PRO A 13 11.46 -4.70 12.03
N GLY A 14 11.68 -5.87 11.40
CA GLY A 14 11.26 -7.16 11.95
C GLY A 14 9.74 -7.40 11.94
N ARG A 15 8.99 -6.68 11.09
CA ARG A 15 7.54 -6.87 10.92
C ARG A 15 7.17 -8.29 10.48
N ASN A 16 6.02 -8.76 10.98
CA ASN A 16 5.40 -10.00 10.49
C ASN A 16 4.70 -9.82 9.12
N GLY A 17 4.45 -8.58 8.71
CA GLY A 17 3.65 -8.27 7.52
C GLY A 17 4.17 -8.85 6.22
N GLU A 18 5.47 -9.02 6.09
CA GLU A 18 6.06 -9.63 4.90
C GLU A 18 5.62 -11.10 4.75
N ALA A 19 5.67 -11.88 5.84
CA ALA A 19 5.24 -13.28 5.82
C ALA A 19 3.75 -13.42 5.50
N VAL A 20 2.90 -12.57 6.09
CA VAL A 20 1.45 -12.56 5.82
C VAL A 20 1.16 -12.17 4.37
N ALA A 21 1.90 -11.20 3.81
CA ALA A 21 1.71 -10.77 2.44
C ALA A 21 2.18 -11.82 1.42
N ARG A 22 3.30 -12.50 1.68
CA ARG A 22 3.76 -13.63 0.86
C ARG A 22 2.71 -14.74 0.82
N TRP A 23 2.15 -15.12 1.98
CA TRP A 23 1.04 -16.07 2.03
C TRP A 23 -0.19 -15.60 1.23
N ALA A 24 -0.59 -14.34 1.39
CA ALA A 24 -1.73 -13.78 0.64
C ALA A 24 -1.47 -13.77 -0.88
N HIS A 25 -0.22 -13.51 -1.29
CA HIS A 25 0.21 -13.55 -2.69
C HIS A 25 0.22 -14.96 -3.26
N GLU A 26 0.68 -15.95 -2.50
CA GLU A 26 0.62 -17.37 -2.89
C GLU A 26 -0.82 -17.80 -3.17
N VAL A 27 -1.75 -17.51 -2.26
CA VAL A 27 -3.18 -17.82 -2.44
C VAL A 27 -3.77 -17.08 -3.63
N ALA A 28 -3.45 -15.79 -3.79
CA ALA A 28 -3.97 -14.99 -4.90
C ALA A 28 -3.44 -15.49 -6.27
N SER A 29 -2.19 -15.95 -6.32
CA SER A 29 -1.53 -16.43 -7.54
C SER A 29 -2.10 -17.74 -8.09
N GLU A 30 -2.93 -18.45 -7.32
CA GLU A 30 -3.70 -19.60 -7.84
C GLU A 30 -4.80 -19.17 -8.82
N ARG A 31 -5.19 -17.89 -8.82
CA ARG A 31 -6.19 -17.34 -9.73
C ARG A 31 -5.57 -17.00 -11.08
N THR A 32 -6.36 -17.20 -12.13
CA THR A 32 -5.93 -16.95 -13.52
C THR A 32 -6.64 -15.75 -14.17
N ASP A 33 -7.51 -15.05 -13.44
CA ASP A 33 -8.32 -13.95 -13.95
C ASP A 33 -7.72 -12.56 -13.67
N ALA A 34 -6.62 -12.48 -12.91
CA ALA A 34 -5.89 -11.28 -12.58
C ALA A 34 -4.39 -11.56 -12.36
N GLU A 35 -3.56 -10.53 -12.46
CA GLU A 35 -2.15 -10.55 -12.10
C GLU A 35 -1.97 -9.93 -10.71
N PHE A 36 -1.10 -10.52 -9.88
CA PHE A 36 -0.86 -10.08 -8.51
C PHE A 36 0.62 -9.77 -8.28
N GLU A 37 0.91 -8.60 -7.70
CA GLU A 37 2.27 -8.24 -7.30
C GLU A 37 2.33 -7.79 -5.84
N LEU A 38 3.45 -8.06 -5.17
CA LEU A 38 3.73 -7.52 -3.84
C LEU A 38 4.25 -6.09 -3.97
N VAL A 39 3.73 -5.19 -3.15
CA VAL A 39 4.14 -3.79 -3.06
C VAL A 39 4.53 -3.49 -1.63
N ASP A 40 5.83 -3.42 -1.34
CA ASP A 40 6.32 -3.16 0.02
C ASP A 40 6.51 -1.66 0.27
N LEU A 41 5.75 -1.08 1.22
CA LEU A 41 5.88 0.34 1.55
C LEU A 41 7.29 0.74 2.02
N LEU A 42 8.08 -0.21 2.51
CA LEU A 42 9.46 0.06 2.94
C LEU A 42 10.36 0.53 1.79
N ASP A 43 10.09 0.06 0.57
CA ASP A 43 10.93 0.33 -0.59
C ASP A 43 10.80 1.78 -1.08
N TYR A 44 9.65 2.41 -0.80
CA TYR A 44 9.34 3.78 -1.24
C TYR A 44 9.92 4.86 -0.31
N LYS A 45 10.31 4.49 0.92
CA LYS A 45 10.99 5.38 1.89
C LYS A 45 10.31 6.74 2.06
N LEU A 46 8.98 6.73 2.11
CA LEU A 46 8.17 7.94 2.27
C LEU A 46 8.47 8.58 3.64
N PRO A 47 8.95 9.84 3.70
CA PRO A 47 9.04 10.57 4.96
C PRO A 47 7.63 10.88 5.49
N VAL A 48 7.52 11.50 6.66
CA VAL A 48 6.21 12.05 7.10
C VAL A 48 5.82 13.15 6.10
N LEU A 49 4.60 13.06 5.57
CA LEU A 49 4.06 13.88 4.48
C LEU A 49 4.75 15.24 4.31
N ASP A 50 5.60 15.35 3.28
CA ASP A 50 6.50 16.47 2.99
C ASP A 50 6.23 17.15 1.64
N GLU A 51 5.07 16.90 1.04
CA GLU A 51 4.58 17.64 -0.12
C GLU A 51 4.04 19.01 0.30
N ALA A 52 4.38 20.04 -0.47
CA ALA A 52 3.92 21.42 -0.21
C ALA A 52 2.45 21.64 -0.60
N TYR A 53 1.94 20.82 -1.52
CA TYR A 53 0.59 20.93 -2.06
C TYR A 53 -0.27 19.75 -1.63
N PRO A 54 -1.59 19.95 -1.45
CA PRO A 54 -2.51 18.85 -1.23
C PRO A 54 -2.50 17.86 -2.40
N ALA A 55 -2.55 16.56 -2.09
CA ALA A 55 -2.54 15.50 -3.10
C ALA A 55 -3.69 15.60 -4.12
N SER A 56 -4.82 16.19 -3.74
CA SER A 56 -5.97 16.40 -4.63
C SER A 56 -5.70 17.33 -5.82
N LEU A 57 -4.63 18.14 -5.77
CA LEU A 57 -4.18 18.95 -6.90
C LEU A 57 -3.33 18.16 -7.91
N GLY A 58 -2.88 16.95 -7.55
CA GLY A 58 -2.01 16.11 -8.38
C GLY A 58 -0.63 16.70 -8.67
N ASN A 59 -0.23 17.75 -7.94
CA ASN A 59 1.06 18.42 -8.13
C ASN A 59 2.13 17.85 -7.18
N TYR A 60 2.63 16.66 -7.50
CA TYR A 60 3.66 15.98 -6.71
C TYR A 60 5.05 16.50 -7.06
N THR A 61 5.72 17.09 -6.08
CA THR A 61 7.01 17.75 -6.27
C THR A 61 8.19 16.88 -5.85
N GLN A 62 7.96 15.89 -4.98
CA GLN A 62 9.02 15.03 -4.48
C GLN A 62 9.21 13.78 -5.36
N PRO A 63 10.46 13.35 -5.63
CA PRO A 63 10.73 12.14 -6.40
C PRO A 63 10.13 10.86 -5.80
N HIS A 64 10.11 10.76 -4.46
CA HIS A 64 9.53 9.61 -3.77
C HIS A 64 8.01 9.55 -3.93
N THR A 65 7.32 10.71 -3.89
CA THR A 65 5.88 10.80 -4.17
C THR A 65 5.57 10.43 -5.61
N GLN A 66 6.34 10.91 -6.58
CA GLN A 66 6.15 10.57 -7.99
C GLN A 66 6.32 9.06 -8.22
N THR A 67 7.36 8.46 -7.66
CA THR A 67 7.59 7.01 -7.73
C THR A 67 6.42 6.22 -7.12
N TRP A 68 5.91 6.69 -5.98
CA TRP A 68 4.77 6.07 -5.32
C TRP A 68 3.47 6.23 -6.13
N ALA A 69 3.22 7.42 -6.68
CA ALA A 69 2.10 7.72 -7.55
C ALA A 69 2.10 6.82 -8.78
N GLU A 70 3.24 6.68 -9.46
CA GLU A 70 3.40 5.82 -10.63
C GLU A 70 3.08 4.36 -10.31
N LYS A 71 3.58 3.82 -9.18
CA LYS A 71 3.25 2.45 -8.77
C LYS A 71 1.75 2.29 -8.53
N ILE A 72 1.14 3.15 -7.72
CA ILE A 72 -0.29 3.03 -7.40
C ILE A 72 -1.16 3.23 -8.64
N ALA A 73 -0.79 4.16 -9.52
CA ALA A 73 -1.47 4.39 -10.80
C ALA A 73 -1.45 3.16 -11.71
N SER A 74 -0.37 2.37 -11.69
CA SER A 74 -0.20 1.18 -12.54
C SER A 74 -1.09 -0.02 -12.18
N LEU A 75 -1.78 0.05 -11.03
CA LEU A 75 -2.60 -1.02 -10.47
C LEU A 75 -4.10 -0.70 -10.59
N ASP A 76 -4.93 -1.72 -10.80
CA ASP A 76 -6.39 -1.60 -10.97
C ASP A 76 -7.16 -1.83 -9.64
N GLY A 77 -6.49 -2.38 -8.63
CA GLY A 77 -7.07 -2.64 -7.31
C GLY A 77 -6.03 -3.12 -6.31
N PHE A 78 -6.43 -3.27 -5.06
CA PHE A 78 -5.49 -3.50 -3.96
C PHE A 78 -6.00 -4.52 -2.94
N VAL A 79 -5.07 -5.28 -2.38
CA VAL A 79 -5.23 -5.96 -1.10
C VAL A 79 -4.23 -5.35 -0.12
N ILE A 80 -4.71 -4.68 0.92
CA ILE A 80 -3.83 -4.07 1.92
C ILE A 80 -3.60 -5.07 3.06
N VAL A 81 -2.35 -5.51 3.21
CA VAL A 81 -1.89 -6.39 4.30
C VAL A 81 -1.38 -5.50 5.43
N THR A 82 -2.19 -5.35 6.48
CA THR A 82 -1.96 -4.33 7.52
C THR A 82 -1.89 -4.92 8.92
N PRO A 83 -0.87 -4.60 9.73
CA PRO A 83 -0.96 -4.83 11.16
C PRO A 83 -1.96 -3.88 11.80
N GLU A 84 -2.50 -4.25 12.95
CA GLU A 84 -3.10 -3.32 13.91
C GLU A 84 -2.00 -2.78 14.84
N TYR A 85 -1.87 -1.45 14.92
CA TYR A 85 -1.01 -0.78 15.91
C TYR A 85 -1.87 0.11 16.81
N ASN A 86 -1.91 -0.20 18.10
CA ASN A 86 -2.69 0.54 19.09
C ASN A 86 -4.17 0.67 18.68
N ARG A 87 -4.79 -0.43 18.22
CA ARG A 87 -6.19 -0.45 17.77
C ARG A 87 -6.48 0.42 16.54
N SER A 88 -5.47 0.65 15.70
CA SER A 88 -5.62 1.47 14.50
C SER A 88 -4.71 1.02 13.36
N VAL A 89 -4.83 1.73 12.25
CA VAL A 89 -3.97 1.63 11.08
C VAL A 89 -2.55 2.11 11.43
N PRO A 90 -1.48 1.50 10.89
CA PRO A 90 -0.14 2.00 11.07
C PRO A 90 0.02 3.40 10.50
N GLY A 91 0.78 4.26 11.20
CA GLY A 91 1.06 5.61 10.72
C GLY A 91 1.71 5.63 9.34
N ALA A 92 2.61 4.69 9.05
CA ALA A 92 3.25 4.57 7.74
C ALA A 92 2.25 4.26 6.61
N LEU A 93 1.29 3.37 6.85
CA LEU A 93 0.24 3.06 5.86
C LEU A 93 -0.67 4.27 5.64
N LYS A 94 -1.13 4.91 6.72
CA LYS A 94 -1.96 6.12 6.60
C LYS A 94 -1.22 7.24 5.85
N ASN A 95 0.05 7.44 6.17
CA ASN A 95 0.90 8.42 5.51
C ASN A 95 1.05 8.11 4.01
N ALA A 96 1.31 6.85 3.63
CA ALA A 96 1.38 6.44 2.23
C ALA A 96 0.07 6.67 1.46
N ILE A 97 -1.09 6.49 2.11
CA ILE A 97 -2.39 6.81 1.52
C ILE A 97 -2.53 8.33 1.33
N ASP A 98 -2.14 9.12 2.33
CA ASP A 98 -2.27 10.58 2.33
C ASP A 98 -1.41 11.31 1.29
N TYR A 99 -0.33 10.67 0.82
CA TYR A 99 0.51 11.22 -0.25
C TYR A 99 -0.21 11.38 -1.59
N LEU A 100 -1.23 10.56 -1.84
CA LEU A 100 -1.86 10.43 -3.16
C LEU A 100 -3.37 10.67 -3.08
N TYR A 101 -4.01 10.96 -4.21
CA TYR A 101 -5.44 11.19 -4.26
C TYR A 101 -6.09 10.55 -5.49
N ALA A 102 -5.74 11.04 -6.68
CA ALA A 102 -6.38 10.59 -7.92
C ALA A 102 -6.11 9.11 -8.20
N GLU A 103 -4.94 8.62 -7.78
CA GLU A 103 -4.43 7.27 -8.02
C GLU A 103 -5.23 6.19 -7.30
N TRP A 104 -5.94 6.55 -6.22
CA TRP A 104 -6.81 5.65 -5.46
C TRP A 104 -8.23 5.57 -6.01
N ASN A 105 -8.66 6.56 -6.79
CA ASN A 105 -10.06 6.71 -7.19
C ASN A 105 -10.52 5.57 -8.11
N ASN A 106 -11.77 5.12 -7.93
CA ASN A 106 -12.42 4.06 -8.71
C ASN A 106 -11.70 2.69 -8.68
N LYS A 107 -10.82 2.46 -7.71
CA LYS A 107 -10.13 1.17 -7.52
C LYS A 107 -10.73 0.42 -6.34
N SER A 108 -10.88 -0.88 -6.49
CA SER A 108 -11.39 -1.75 -5.42
C SER A 108 -10.29 -2.01 -4.39
N VAL A 109 -10.66 -2.07 -3.10
CA VAL A 109 -9.73 -2.40 -2.01
C VAL A 109 -10.28 -3.51 -1.12
N GLY A 110 -9.43 -4.50 -0.84
CA GLY A 110 -9.63 -5.52 0.18
C GLY A 110 -8.57 -5.40 1.28
N PHE A 111 -8.81 -6.02 2.44
CA PHE A 111 -7.89 -5.98 3.58
C PHE A 111 -7.61 -7.39 4.11
N VAL A 112 -6.33 -7.62 4.44
CA VAL A 112 -5.89 -8.75 5.26
C VAL A 112 -5.22 -8.15 6.49
N SER A 113 -5.94 -8.12 7.60
CA SER A 113 -5.42 -7.58 8.85
C SER A 113 -4.84 -8.68 9.75
N TYR A 114 -3.81 -8.33 10.51
CA TYR A 114 -3.25 -9.19 11.54
C TYR A 114 -2.87 -8.35 12.76
N GLY A 115 -2.93 -8.95 13.93
CA GLY A 115 -2.68 -8.24 15.18
C GLY A 115 -2.65 -9.22 16.35
N SER A 116 -2.27 -8.70 17.52
CA SER A 116 -2.45 -9.40 18.78
C SER A 116 -3.46 -8.62 19.63
N LEU A 117 -3.38 -8.68 20.96
CA LEU A 117 -4.24 -7.92 21.87
C LEU A 117 -3.95 -6.39 21.92
N GLY A 118 -3.44 -5.80 20.83
CA GLY A 118 -3.17 -4.36 20.68
C GLY A 118 -1.84 -4.01 20.01
#